data_AF-A0A8H3ALT7-F1
#
_entry.id   AF-A0A8H3ALT7-F1
#
_cell.length_a   1.000
_cell.length_b   1.000
_cell.length_c   1.000
_cell.angle_alpha   90.00
_cell.angle_beta   90.00
_cell.angle_gamma   90.00
#
_symmetry.space_group_name_H-M   'P 1'
#
loop_
_entity.id
_entity.type
_entity.pdbx_description
1 polymer ?
#
loop_
_entity_poly.entity_id
_entity_poly.type
_entity_poly.pdbx_seq_one_letter_code
_entity_poly.pdbx_strand_id
1 'polypeptide(L)'
;MRHPHQNPQITKPKSRKTEFRGVLAVRLRGCRIDDIHRPRILPYQVASYVDGHFPSIEEDDTLFTDVIVTNTKREANYAHHGWSIDAITITCRWISPRVAARNQHNLEGTWYTRITRSKRIRVEVSLEDLAPAPAFQEDIEAALNQTTIFEKFQAIYRTLEHWGDVVPLEIELGSSTALTGDRMNDVQPQELDESSHRLSNTKNALVSITGGNPSWNYDQWAALDDHWERIAVNRVVPTIALLNSDLQARVSEPYAQRLVYAPPNGVGTIAWDYRTYDVNKHASRTISSIKIRSSNHIKVLSITYSDGITSSSHGGGGHVGTEYEFHLAVGEHISEMLIWVQGDWLLGLQFITTMGRCSAQYGCHEGTLTIARCKGGGLAGFLSHTKLHPQWKEMFHNVQGIWRRDLVPRIPKEGDAYSEFFGDRGNKGKNFNDRVLVRNSSAIHISSIAVWSTEWIDSVQ
;
A
#
# COMPACT_ATOMS: atom_id res chain seq x y z
N MET A 1 -39.03 2.36 77.65
CA MET A 1 -38.98 2.95 76.30
C MET A 1 -37.78 2.35 75.57
N ARG A 2 -38.01 1.46 74.59
CA ARG A 2 -36.96 0.90 73.72
C ARG A 2 -37.00 1.66 72.39
N HIS A 3 -35.88 2.26 72.00
CA HIS A 3 -35.75 2.87 70.67
C HIS A 3 -35.69 1.79 69.58
N PRO A 4 -36.41 1.95 68.47
CA PRO A 4 -36.31 1.03 67.34
C PRO A 4 -35.01 1.32 66.57
N HIS A 5 -34.17 0.30 66.46
CA HIS A 5 -33.04 0.30 65.52
C HIS A 5 -33.58 0.38 64.09
N GLN A 6 -33.31 1.49 63.41
CA GLN A 6 -33.48 1.61 61.97
C GLN A 6 -32.36 0.82 61.29
N ASN A 7 -32.73 -0.24 60.57
CA ASN A 7 -31.81 -0.96 59.69
C ASN A 7 -31.41 -0.03 58.53
N PRO A 8 -30.11 0.14 58.24
CA PRO A 8 -29.67 0.91 57.08
C PRO A 8 -30.20 0.25 55.82
N GLN A 9 -30.94 1.01 55.02
CA GLN A 9 -31.36 0.58 53.69
C GLN A 9 -30.10 0.40 52.84
N ILE A 10 -29.75 -0.86 52.54
CA ILE A 10 -28.76 -1.21 51.53
C ILE A 10 -29.35 -0.81 50.18
N THR A 11 -28.99 0.37 49.69
CA THR A 11 -29.26 0.78 48.32
C THR A 11 -28.57 -0.21 47.38
N LYS A 12 -29.36 -0.99 46.63
CA LYS A 12 -28.84 -1.86 45.57
C LYS A 12 -27.98 -1.00 44.64
N PRO A 13 -26.72 -1.40 44.34
CA PRO A 13 -25.88 -0.65 43.42
C PRO A 13 -26.63 -0.48 42.09
N LYS A 14 -26.75 0.76 41.61
CA LYS A 14 -27.21 1.04 40.24
C LYS A 14 -26.38 0.15 39.32
N SER A 15 -27.04 -0.63 38.46
CA SER A 15 -26.33 -1.60 37.63
C SER A 15 -25.34 -0.87 36.72
N ARG A 16 -24.03 -1.15 36.88
CA ARG A 16 -22.93 -0.65 36.03
C ARG A 16 -23.22 -0.79 34.52
N LYS A 17 -24.09 -1.73 34.13
CA LYS A 17 -24.56 -1.95 32.75
C LYS A 17 -25.07 -0.70 32.02
N THR A 18 -25.69 0.27 32.71
CA THR A 18 -26.24 1.46 32.03
C THR A 18 -25.15 2.49 31.71
N GLU A 19 -24.14 2.60 32.57
CA GLU A 19 -22.99 3.49 32.40
C GLU A 19 -22.05 2.96 31.30
N PHE A 20 -21.92 1.63 31.25
CA PHE A 20 -21.26 0.95 30.15
C PHE A 20 -21.89 1.19 28.78
N ARG A 21 -23.19 1.47 28.64
CA ARG A 21 -23.76 1.78 27.32
C ARG A 21 -23.20 3.06 26.69
N GLY A 22 -22.74 4.03 27.49
CA GLY A 22 -22.08 5.24 26.99
C GLY A 22 -20.62 4.99 26.56
N VAL A 23 -19.93 4.11 27.27
CA VAL A 23 -18.53 3.69 26.99
C VAL A 23 -18.46 2.63 25.88
N LEU A 24 -19.47 1.75 25.83
CA LEU A 24 -19.73 0.69 24.86
C LEU A 24 -20.62 1.12 23.69
N ALA A 25 -20.90 2.42 23.56
CA ALA A 25 -20.81 3.01 22.24
C ALA A 25 -19.33 2.89 21.79
N VAL A 26 -18.83 1.64 21.72
CA VAL A 26 -17.57 1.23 21.15
C VAL A 26 -17.68 1.76 19.77
N ARG A 27 -17.05 2.91 19.57
CA ARG A 27 -17.18 3.67 18.36
C ARG A 27 -16.64 2.74 17.29
N LEU A 28 -17.55 2.13 16.53
CA LEU A 28 -17.32 1.29 15.35
C LEU A 28 -16.71 2.18 14.28
N ARG A 29 -15.52 2.69 14.59
CA ARG A 29 -14.71 3.63 13.84
C ARG A 29 -13.73 2.83 13.03
N GLY A 30 -13.53 3.25 11.79
CA GLY A 30 -12.48 2.66 11.01
C GLY A 30 -11.10 3.01 11.56
N CYS A 31 -10.19 2.07 11.40
CA CYS A 31 -8.77 2.21 11.69
C CYS A 31 -8.01 2.23 10.36
N ARG A 32 -7.06 3.14 10.22
CA ARG A 32 -6.04 3.09 9.17
C ARG A 32 -4.92 2.15 9.61
N ILE A 33 -4.53 1.24 8.72
CA ILE A 33 -3.49 0.25 8.98
C ILE A 33 -2.38 0.27 7.91
N ASP A 34 -2.22 1.40 7.22
CA ASP A 34 -1.24 1.56 6.15
C ASP A 34 0.13 2.12 6.59
N ASP A 35 0.23 2.56 7.85
CA ASP A 35 1.45 3.16 8.44
C ASP A 35 2.35 2.10 9.08
N ILE A 36 3.66 2.36 9.15
CA ILE A 36 4.66 1.55 9.85
C ILE A 36 4.60 1.76 11.36
N HIS A 37 4.21 2.95 11.82
CA HIS A 37 4.36 3.35 13.21
C HIS A 37 3.24 2.85 14.11
N ARG A 38 1.98 3.04 13.71
CA ARG A 38 0.82 2.55 14.46
C ARG A 38 -0.47 2.62 13.66
N PRO A 39 -1.47 1.81 14.02
CA PRO A 39 -2.85 2.01 13.58
C PRO A 39 -3.36 3.40 13.98
N ARG A 40 -4.10 4.07 13.09
CA ARG A 40 -4.75 5.35 13.39
C ARG A 40 -6.25 5.19 13.43
N ILE A 41 -6.86 5.43 14.59
CA ILE A 41 -8.33 5.46 14.73
C ILE A 41 -8.83 6.74 14.07
N LEU A 42 -9.81 6.62 13.18
CA LEU A 42 -10.43 7.77 12.52
C LEU A 42 -11.62 8.29 13.33
N PRO A 43 -12.01 9.57 13.18
CA PRO A 43 -13.08 10.15 13.98
C PRO A 43 -14.48 9.64 13.58
N TYR A 44 -14.63 9.11 12.36
CA TYR A 44 -15.91 8.73 11.77
C TYR A 44 -16.35 7.32 12.17
N GLN A 45 -17.60 7.21 12.59
CA GLN A 45 -18.26 5.94 12.84
C GLN A 45 -18.65 5.30 11.51
N VAL A 46 -18.05 4.17 11.17
CA VAL A 46 -18.23 3.50 9.88
C VAL A 46 -19.29 2.41 9.90
N ALA A 47 -19.73 1.99 11.09
CA ALA A 47 -20.80 1.01 11.25
C ALA A 47 -21.70 1.34 12.44
N SER A 48 -22.91 0.78 12.45
CA SER A 48 -23.87 0.81 13.56
C SER A 48 -24.43 -0.59 13.79
N TYR A 49 -24.90 -0.86 15.00
CA TYR A 49 -25.61 -2.11 15.27
C TYR A 49 -26.94 -2.15 14.52
N VAL A 50 -27.30 -3.32 14.00
CA VAL A 50 -28.65 -3.60 13.49
C VAL A 50 -29.63 -3.60 14.66
N ASP A 51 -30.85 -3.11 14.44
CA ASP A 51 -31.85 -2.93 15.50
C ASP A 51 -32.03 -4.19 16.37
N GLY A 52 -31.81 -4.02 17.68
CA GLY A 52 -31.94 -5.09 18.68
C GLY A 52 -30.68 -5.91 18.94
N HIS A 53 -29.62 -5.73 18.14
CA HIS A 53 -28.33 -6.39 18.35
C HIS A 53 -27.41 -5.56 19.27
N PHE A 54 -26.58 -6.26 20.05
CA PHE A 54 -25.67 -5.67 21.03
C PHE A 54 -24.36 -6.45 21.06
N PRO A 55 -23.23 -5.81 21.41
CA PRO A 55 -21.99 -6.54 21.60
C PRO A 55 -22.11 -7.56 22.74
N SER A 56 -21.39 -8.67 22.60
CA SER A 56 -21.08 -9.56 23.71
C SER A 56 -20.03 -8.89 24.59
N ILE A 57 -20.26 -8.88 25.91
CA ILE A 57 -19.38 -8.23 26.88
C ILE A 57 -19.02 -9.26 27.94
N GLU A 58 -17.74 -9.49 28.10
CA GLU A 58 -17.16 -10.36 29.11
C GLU A 58 -16.22 -9.54 30.00
N GLU A 59 -16.40 -9.63 31.31
CA GLU A 59 -15.54 -8.99 32.31
C GLU A 59 -14.53 -10.02 32.81
N ASP A 60 -13.25 -9.69 32.74
CA ASP A 60 -12.13 -10.53 33.18
C ASP A 60 -11.11 -9.68 33.94
N ASP A 61 -10.98 -9.95 35.25
CA ASP A 61 -10.04 -9.26 36.13
C ASP A 61 -8.67 -9.94 36.22
N THR A 62 -8.40 -10.94 35.38
CA THR A 62 -7.12 -11.65 35.41
C THR A 62 -5.98 -10.79 34.85
N LEU A 63 -4.83 -10.86 35.51
CA LEU A 63 -3.58 -10.37 34.96
C LEU A 63 -3.08 -11.36 33.91
N PHE A 64 -2.82 -10.88 32.70
CA PHE A 64 -2.23 -11.72 31.66
C PHE A 64 -1.04 -11.01 31.00
N THR A 65 0.05 -11.76 30.88
CA THR A 65 1.29 -11.34 30.24
C THR A 65 1.56 -12.26 29.06
N ASP A 66 1.84 -11.68 27.91
CA ASP A 66 2.16 -12.40 26.69
C ASP A 66 3.44 -11.85 26.04
N VAL A 67 4.12 -12.68 25.26
CA VAL A 67 5.26 -12.29 24.44
C VAL A 67 4.96 -12.64 22.99
N ILE A 68 4.76 -11.62 22.19
CA ILE A 68 4.45 -11.72 20.76
C ILE A 68 5.75 -11.63 19.98
N VAL A 69 5.99 -12.60 19.09
CA VAL A 69 7.13 -12.61 18.17
C VAL A 69 6.65 -12.20 16.78
N THR A 70 7.35 -11.26 16.15
CA THR A 70 7.02 -10.71 14.82
C THR A 70 8.25 -10.66 13.93
N ASN A 71 8.04 -10.62 12.61
CA ASN A 71 9.14 -10.71 11.62
C ASN A 71 9.45 -9.37 10.94
N THR A 72 8.66 -8.35 11.23
CA THR A 72 8.86 -7.01 10.66
C THR A 72 8.63 -5.93 11.69
N LYS A 73 9.31 -4.79 11.52
CA LYS A 73 9.17 -3.63 12.40
C LYS A 73 7.73 -3.12 12.48
N ARG A 74 6.98 -3.15 11.36
CA ARG A 74 5.56 -2.77 11.34
C ARG A 74 4.73 -3.68 12.24
N GLU A 75 4.87 -5.00 12.11
CA GLU A 75 4.14 -5.95 12.94
C GLU A 75 4.46 -5.75 14.43
N ALA A 76 5.74 -5.57 14.75
CA ALA A 76 6.19 -5.28 16.11
C ALA A 76 5.55 -4.01 16.69
N ASN A 77 5.50 -2.93 15.91
CA ASN A 77 4.85 -1.68 16.31
C ASN A 77 3.34 -1.83 16.50
N TYR A 78 2.66 -2.66 15.69
CA TYR A 78 1.23 -2.90 15.84
C TYR A 78 0.94 -3.76 17.06
N ALA A 79 1.73 -4.81 17.26
CA ALA A 79 1.70 -5.64 18.47
C ALA A 79 1.93 -4.77 19.71
N HIS A 80 2.90 -3.85 19.67
CA HIS A 80 3.16 -2.88 20.73
C HIS A 80 1.92 -2.05 21.11
N HIS A 81 1.05 -1.77 20.14
CA HIS A 81 -0.23 -1.09 20.33
C HIS A 81 -1.42 -2.03 20.57
N GLY A 82 -1.15 -3.28 20.97
CA GLY A 82 -2.15 -4.24 21.39
C GLY A 82 -2.85 -4.99 20.25
N TRP A 83 -2.37 -4.91 19.01
CA TRP A 83 -2.97 -5.65 17.90
C TRP A 83 -2.46 -7.08 17.86
N SER A 84 -3.38 -8.04 17.73
CA SER A 84 -3.03 -9.44 17.51
C SER A 84 -2.39 -9.64 16.13
N ILE A 85 -1.62 -10.73 15.96
CA ILE A 85 -1.08 -11.11 14.66
C ILE A 85 -2.19 -11.32 13.63
N ASP A 86 -3.30 -11.93 14.03
CA ASP A 86 -4.46 -12.12 13.15
C ASP A 86 -5.03 -10.78 12.69
N ALA A 87 -5.18 -9.80 13.59
CA ALA A 87 -5.65 -8.47 13.22
C ALA A 87 -4.66 -7.72 12.31
N ILE A 88 -3.35 -7.91 12.49
CA ILE A 88 -2.30 -7.27 11.70
C ILE A 88 -2.23 -7.84 10.28
N THR A 89 -2.44 -9.15 10.13
CA THR A 89 -2.34 -9.87 8.86
C THR A 89 -3.57 -9.68 7.97
N ILE A 90 -4.70 -9.26 8.55
CA ILE A 90 -5.90 -8.89 7.78
C ILE A 90 -5.57 -7.70 6.88
N THR A 91 -5.45 -8.00 5.59
CA THR A 91 -5.23 -7.01 4.55
C THR A 91 -6.30 -7.17 3.47
N CYS A 92 -7.00 -6.07 3.19
CA CYS A 92 -7.84 -5.95 2.01
C CYS A 92 -6.95 -5.60 0.80
N ARG A 93 -7.35 -6.08 -0.37
CA ARG A 93 -6.73 -5.78 -1.66
C ARG A 93 -6.49 -4.28 -1.90
N TRP A 94 -7.38 -3.42 -1.40
CA TRP A 94 -7.26 -1.96 -1.49
C TRP A 94 -6.18 -1.36 -0.57
N ILE A 95 -5.77 -2.08 0.47
CA ILE A 95 -4.81 -1.62 1.47
C ILE A 95 -3.39 -1.99 1.07
N SER A 96 -3.19 -3.18 0.49
CA SER A 96 -1.87 -3.75 0.20
C SER A 96 -0.94 -2.81 -0.58
N PRO A 97 -1.39 -2.09 -1.63
CA PRO A 97 -0.52 -1.17 -2.36
C PRO A 97 -0.04 0.00 -1.50
N ARG A 98 -0.88 0.52 -0.59
CA ARG A 98 -0.50 1.61 0.33
C ARG A 98 0.45 1.13 1.41
N VAL A 99 0.21 -0.06 1.96
CA VAL A 99 1.14 -0.70 2.89
C VAL A 99 2.50 -0.85 2.21
N ALA A 100 2.55 -1.37 0.98
CA ALA A 100 3.81 -1.51 0.25
C ALA A 100 4.49 -0.15 -0.03
N ALA A 101 3.72 0.90 -0.34
CA ALA A 101 4.24 2.22 -0.63
C ALA A 101 4.77 2.96 0.63
N ARG A 102 4.06 2.86 1.77
CA ARG A 102 4.44 3.56 3.01
C ARG A 102 5.42 2.78 3.89
N ASN A 103 5.50 1.46 3.72
CA ASN A 103 6.35 0.59 4.54
C ASN A 103 7.64 0.18 3.84
N GLN A 104 8.16 1.01 2.91
CA GLN A 104 9.40 0.71 2.19
C GLN A 104 10.64 0.63 3.12
N HIS A 105 10.55 1.16 4.34
CA HIS A 105 11.57 1.03 5.40
C HIS A 105 11.20 0.00 6.48
N ASN A 106 10.35 -0.97 6.16
CA ASN A 106 9.99 -2.04 7.09
C ASN A 106 11.14 -3.04 7.20
N LEU A 107 12.05 -2.78 8.13
CA LEU A 107 13.17 -3.67 8.42
C LEU A 107 12.65 -5.06 8.79
N GLU A 108 13.04 -6.05 8.00
CA GLU A 108 12.88 -7.46 8.33
C GLU A 108 13.80 -7.82 9.49
N GLY A 109 13.32 -8.66 10.40
CA GLY A 109 14.06 -9.09 11.58
C GLY A 109 13.14 -9.68 12.62
N THR A 110 13.69 -10.40 13.58
CA THR A 110 12.91 -10.93 14.70
C THR A 110 12.72 -9.83 15.74
N TRP A 111 11.46 -9.52 16.05
CA TRP A 111 11.09 -8.56 17.09
C TRP A 111 10.26 -9.25 18.15
N TYR A 112 10.48 -8.87 19.40
CA TYR A 112 9.78 -9.38 20.56
C TYR A 112 8.98 -8.24 21.18
N THR A 113 7.71 -8.50 21.50
CA THR A 113 6.85 -7.55 22.21
C THR A 113 6.24 -8.23 23.41
N ARG A 114 6.66 -7.84 24.61
CA ARG A 114 6.01 -8.25 25.86
C ARG A 114 4.87 -7.30 26.17
N ILE A 115 3.68 -7.83 26.38
CA ILE A 115 2.49 -7.05 26.77
C ILE A 115 1.95 -7.62 28.06
N THR A 116 1.83 -6.76 29.07
CA THR A 116 1.11 -7.07 30.31
C THR A 116 -0.18 -6.25 30.30
N ARG A 117 -1.33 -6.89 30.50
CA ARG A 117 -2.61 -6.18 30.61
C ARG A 117 -3.39 -6.62 31.85
N SER A 118 -4.05 -5.67 32.49
CA SER A 118 -4.80 -5.84 33.74
C SER A 118 -6.19 -5.27 33.58
N LYS A 119 -7.20 -5.88 34.22
CA LYS A 119 -8.62 -5.49 34.21
C LYS A 119 -9.16 -5.33 32.79
N ARG A 120 -9.91 -6.31 32.31
CA ARG A 120 -10.29 -6.39 30.91
C ARG A 120 -11.79 -6.50 30.77
N ILE A 121 -12.34 -5.60 29.97
CA ILE A 121 -13.65 -5.82 29.37
C ILE A 121 -13.41 -6.22 27.94
N ARG A 122 -13.72 -7.47 27.64
CA ARG A 122 -13.69 -7.99 26.28
C ARG A 122 -15.02 -7.66 25.62
N VAL A 123 -14.95 -6.97 24.50
CA VAL A 123 -16.11 -6.60 23.69
C VAL A 123 -15.99 -7.32 22.36
N GLU A 124 -16.95 -8.18 22.08
CA GLU A 124 -17.04 -8.90 20.82
C GLU A 124 -18.30 -8.50 20.05
N VAL A 125 -18.14 -8.28 18.76
CA VAL A 125 -19.19 -7.94 17.80
C VAL A 125 -19.13 -8.92 16.64
N SER A 126 -20.28 -9.50 16.29
CA SER A 126 -20.44 -10.27 15.05
C SER A 126 -20.60 -9.30 13.87
N LEU A 127 -20.08 -9.69 12.71
CA LEU A 127 -20.19 -8.86 11.50
C LEU A 127 -21.65 -8.75 11.04
N GLU A 128 -22.42 -9.81 11.24
CA GLU A 128 -23.84 -9.92 10.88
C GLU A 128 -24.73 -8.98 11.71
N ASP A 129 -24.27 -8.60 12.89
CA ASP A 129 -24.93 -7.65 13.79
C ASP A 129 -24.68 -6.18 13.41
N LEU A 130 -23.91 -5.92 12.34
CA LEU A 130 -23.50 -4.58 11.92
C LEU A 130 -24.11 -4.18 10.57
N ALA A 131 -24.50 -2.91 10.49
CA ALA A 131 -24.82 -2.22 9.25
C ALA A 131 -23.77 -1.13 8.97
N PRO A 132 -23.42 -0.87 7.70
CA PRO A 132 -22.53 0.23 7.37
C PRO A 132 -23.22 1.55 7.70
N ALA A 133 -22.44 2.56 8.13
CA ALA A 133 -22.97 3.90 8.31
C ALA A 133 -23.51 4.42 6.95
N PRO A 134 -24.71 5.04 6.89
CA PRO A 134 -25.29 5.49 5.61
C PRO A 134 -24.35 6.39 4.80
N ALA A 135 -23.69 7.35 5.45
CA ALA A 135 -22.73 8.24 4.81
C ALA A 135 -21.50 7.50 4.23
N PHE A 136 -21.03 6.43 4.87
CA PHE A 136 -19.96 5.61 4.31
C PHE A 136 -20.41 4.88 3.04
N GLN A 137 -21.62 4.33 3.05
CA GLN A 137 -22.20 3.67 1.89
C GLN A 137 -22.38 4.64 0.73
N GLU A 138 -22.96 5.82 0.99
CA GLU A 138 -23.15 6.90 0.00
C GLU A 138 -21.82 7.32 -0.64
N ASP A 139 -20.75 7.49 0.14
CA ASP A 139 -19.42 7.85 -0.39
C ASP A 139 -18.83 6.74 -1.28
N ILE A 140 -19.08 5.47 -0.95
CA ILE A 140 -18.65 4.34 -1.80
C ILE A 140 -19.45 4.31 -3.10
N GLU A 141 -20.76 4.53 -3.04
CA GLU A 141 -21.61 4.59 -4.23
C GLU A 141 -21.20 5.76 -5.14
N ALA A 142 -20.96 6.94 -4.57
CA ALA A 142 -20.47 8.11 -5.28
C ALA A 142 -19.10 7.86 -5.93
N ALA A 143 -18.22 7.12 -5.25
CA ALA A 143 -16.94 6.69 -5.80
C ALA A 143 -17.11 5.70 -6.97
N LEU A 144 -18.05 4.76 -6.89
CA LEU A 144 -18.35 3.81 -7.96
C LEU A 144 -19.02 4.44 -9.19
N ASN A 145 -19.68 5.58 -9.00
CA ASN A 145 -20.38 6.33 -10.05
C ASN A 145 -19.46 7.26 -10.87
N GLN A 146 -18.16 7.32 -10.57
CA GLN A 146 -17.21 8.09 -11.39
C GLN A 146 -17.14 7.56 -12.83
N THR A 147 -16.85 8.43 -13.79
CA THR A 147 -16.94 8.10 -15.22
C THR A 147 -15.88 7.11 -15.67
N THR A 148 -14.63 7.32 -15.28
CA THR A 148 -13.52 6.46 -15.69
C THR A 148 -13.09 5.48 -14.60
N ILE A 149 -12.54 4.33 -14.97
CA ILE A 149 -12.01 3.34 -14.01
C ILE A 149 -10.97 3.98 -13.09
N PHE A 150 -10.13 4.88 -13.61
CA PHE A 150 -9.14 5.59 -12.82
C PHE A 150 -9.78 6.48 -11.75
N GLU A 151 -10.79 7.28 -12.12
CA GLU A 151 -11.49 8.14 -11.15
C GLU A 151 -12.24 7.31 -10.10
N LYS A 152 -12.89 6.21 -10.51
CA LYS A 152 -13.52 5.27 -9.57
C LYS A 152 -12.50 4.76 -8.55
N PHE A 153 -11.34 4.32 -9.04
CA PHE A 153 -10.28 3.79 -8.23
C PHE A 153 -9.77 4.84 -7.21
N GLN A 154 -9.46 6.04 -7.68
CA GLN A 154 -9.02 7.15 -6.82
C GLN A 154 -10.06 7.56 -5.78
N ALA A 155 -11.33 7.62 -6.18
CA ALA A 155 -12.42 7.97 -5.28
C ALA A 155 -12.56 6.92 -4.16
N ILE A 156 -12.53 5.62 -4.48
CA ILE A 156 -12.58 4.54 -3.49
C ILE A 156 -11.40 4.66 -2.51
N TYR A 157 -10.19 4.96 -3.01
CA TYR A 157 -9.02 5.16 -2.15
C TYR A 157 -9.20 6.29 -1.14
N ARG A 158 -9.75 7.43 -1.59
CA ARG A 158 -10.02 8.59 -0.73
C ARG A 158 -11.11 8.27 0.29
N THR A 159 -12.15 7.56 -0.12
CA THR A 159 -13.20 7.09 0.79
C THR A 159 -12.60 6.21 1.88
N LEU A 160 -11.78 5.22 1.55
CA LEU A 160 -11.12 4.36 2.56
C LEU A 160 -10.07 5.12 3.39
N GLU A 161 -9.43 6.14 2.85
CA GLU A 161 -8.56 7.04 3.62
C GLU A 161 -9.33 7.83 4.67
N HIS A 162 -10.56 8.25 4.33
CA HIS A 162 -11.45 9.02 5.21
C HIS A 162 -12.15 8.16 6.26
N TRP A 163 -12.63 6.97 5.88
CA TRP A 163 -13.47 6.11 6.71
C TRP A 163 -12.70 5.03 7.45
N GLY A 164 -11.53 4.62 6.94
CA GLY A 164 -10.69 3.60 7.53
C GLY A 164 -10.54 2.39 6.63
N ASP A 165 -9.52 1.60 6.96
CA ASP A 165 -9.16 0.37 6.25
C ASP A 165 -9.89 -0.86 6.81
N VAL A 166 -10.00 -0.91 8.14
CA VAL A 166 -10.59 -2.01 8.90
C VAL A 166 -11.46 -1.48 10.03
N VAL A 167 -12.42 -2.28 10.49
CA VAL A 167 -13.21 -2.04 11.70
C VAL A 167 -12.89 -3.13 12.75
N PRO A 168 -12.56 -2.77 14.01
CA PRO A 168 -12.40 -3.75 15.07
C PRO A 168 -13.71 -4.44 15.42
N LEU A 169 -13.68 -5.77 15.48
CA LEU A 169 -14.81 -6.61 15.90
C LEU A 169 -14.60 -7.22 17.28
N GLU A 170 -13.35 -7.33 17.72
CA GLU A 170 -13.03 -7.82 19.05
C GLU A 170 -11.94 -6.93 19.67
N ILE A 171 -12.27 -6.29 20.78
CA ILE A 171 -11.39 -5.40 21.50
C ILE A 171 -11.37 -5.71 22.99
N GLU A 172 -10.26 -5.40 23.65
CA GLU A 172 -10.16 -5.37 25.10
C GLU A 172 -10.03 -3.92 25.55
N LEU A 173 -10.84 -3.54 26.53
CA LEU A 173 -10.73 -2.27 27.25
C LEU A 173 -10.08 -2.52 28.61
N GLY A 174 -9.18 -1.65 29.06
CA GLY A 174 -8.46 -1.82 30.32
C GLY A 174 -7.21 -0.96 30.42
N SER A 175 -6.21 -1.49 31.13
CA SER A 175 -4.87 -0.90 31.22
C SER A 175 -3.81 -1.89 30.73
N SER A 176 -2.81 -1.40 29.98
CA SER A 176 -1.71 -2.24 29.48
C SER A 176 -0.36 -1.53 29.49
N THR A 177 0.69 -2.34 29.60
CA THR A 177 2.08 -1.94 29.40
C THR A 177 2.69 -2.81 28.31
N ALA A 178 3.35 -2.19 27.33
CA ALA A 178 4.02 -2.90 26.24
C ALA A 178 5.50 -2.54 26.19
N LEU A 179 6.33 -3.54 25.96
CA LEU A 179 7.78 -3.44 25.83
C LEU A 179 8.20 -4.18 24.56
N THR A 180 8.80 -3.46 23.60
CA THR A 180 9.19 -4.02 22.30
C THR A 180 10.68 -3.82 22.05
N GLY A 181 11.37 -4.87 21.62
CA GLY A 181 12.80 -4.86 21.27
C GLY A 181 13.15 -5.91 20.20
N ASP A 182 14.36 -5.84 19.65
CA ASP A 182 14.89 -6.80 18.66
C ASP A 182 15.58 -8.01 19.31
N ARG A 183 15.65 -8.04 20.65
CA ARG A 183 16.19 -9.16 21.44
C ARG A 183 15.24 -9.54 22.57
N MET A 184 15.12 -10.85 22.84
CA MET A 184 14.28 -11.36 23.93
C MET A 184 14.68 -10.79 25.30
N ASN A 185 15.99 -10.65 25.54
CA ASN A 185 16.52 -10.11 26.80
C ASN A 185 16.09 -8.65 27.03
N ASP A 186 15.79 -7.90 25.97
CA ASP A 186 15.35 -6.51 26.09
C ASP A 186 13.88 -6.43 26.57
N VAL A 187 13.11 -7.50 26.40
CA VAL A 187 11.69 -7.56 26.81
C VAL A 187 11.43 -8.45 28.02
N GLN A 188 12.39 -9.27 28.44
CA GLN A 188 12.37 -10.03 29.69
C GLN A 188 13.30 -9.37 30.73
N PRO A 189 12.81 -8.44 31.57
CA PRO A 189 13.58 -7.99 32.71
C PRO A 189 14.01 -9.19 33.58
N GLN A 190 15.31 -9.31 33.84
CA GLN A 190 15.85 -10.17 34.88
C GLN A 190 15.26 -9.72 36.21
N GLU A 191 14.45 -10.59 36.83
CA GLU A 191 13.85 -10.50 38.19
C GLU A 191 13.41 -9.10 38.66
N LEU A 192 12.09 -8.93 38.83
CA LEU A 192 11.40 -7.70 39.26
C LEU A 192 12.11 -6.97 40.41
N ASP A 193 12.97 -6.01 40.08
CA ASP A 193 13.17 -4.83 40.92
C ASP A 193 12.22 -3.76 40.35
N GLU A 194 11.06 -3.61 41.01
CA GLU A 194 9.79 -3.04 40.53
C GLU A 194 9.80 -1.56 40.10
N SER A 195 10.97 -0.93 39.97
CA SER A 195 11.03 0.49 39.59
C SER A 195 10.85 0.70 38.08
N SER A 196 9.66 1.18 37.70
CA SER A 196 9.32 1.65 36.34
C SER A 196 10.35 2.65 35.77
N HIS A 197 11.08 3.35 36.64
CA HIS A 197 12.16 4.27 36.29
C HIS A 197 13.35 3.64 35.55
N ARG A 198 13.55 2.32 35.60
CA ARG A 198 14.62 1.66 34.83
C ARG A 198 14.25 1.37 33.37
N LEU A 199 12.97 1.23 33.05
CA LEU A 199 12.52 0.87 31.70
C LEU A 199 12.83 1.96 30.67
N SER A 200 12.86 3.23 31.08
CA SER A 200 13.24 4.34 30.20
C SER A 200 14.72 4.38 29.83
N ASN A 201 15.60 3.64 30.53
CA ASN A 201 17.04 3.64 30.28
C ASN A 201 17.48 2.58 29.25
N THR A 202 16.59 1.68 28.86
CA THR A 202 16.89 0.66 27.85
C THR A 202 16.91 1.33 26.47
N LYS A 203 18.09 1.74 26.01
CA LYS A 203 18.28 2.47 24.74
C LYS A 203 17.68 1.79 23.50
N ASN A 204 17.40 0.49 23.57
CA ASN A 204 16.95 -0.32 22.44
C ASN A 204 15.49 -0.80 22.54
N ALA A 205 14.76 -0.45 23.61
CA ALA A 205 13.39 -0.90 23.80
C ALA A 205 12.39 0.26 23.73
N LEU A 206 11.29 0.06 23.01
CA LEU A 206 10.14 0.94 23.04
C LEU A 206 9.24 0.55 24.21
N VAL A 207 8.90 1.52 25.05
CA VAL A 207 8.00 1.35 26.21
C VAL A 207 6.77 2.19 25.99
N SER A 208 5.58 1.61 26.15
CA SER A 208 4.33 2.37 26.25
C SER A 208 3.43 1.85 27.35
N ILE A 209 2.60 2.76 27.83
CA ILE A 209 1.67 2.59 28.93
C ILE A 209 0.34 3.19 28.47
N THR A 210 -0.72 2.38 28.47
CA THR A 210 -2.08 2.76 28.00
C THR A 210 -3.09 2.52 29.11
N GLY A 211 -4.03 3.44 29.32
CA GLY A 211 -5.08 3.29 30.35
C GLY A 211 -4.61 3.45 31.81
N GLY A 212 -3.54 4.20 32.09
CA GLY A 212 -3.05 4.41 33.45
C GLY A 212 -1.93 5.46 33.57
N ASN A 213 -1.60 5.89 34.80
CA ASN A 213 -0.51 6.82 35.03
C ASN A 213 0.85 6.07 35.02
N PRO A 214 1.85 6.53 34.25
CA PRO A 214 3.16 5.91 34.20
C PRO A 214 3.93 5.89 35.53
N SER A 215 3.54 6.74 36.50
CA SER A 215 4.19 6.81 37.81
C SER A 215 3.62 5.83 38.85
N TRP A 216 2.61 5.06 38.50
CA TRP A 216 1.93 4.19 39.45
C TRP A 216 2.59 2.82 39.57
N ASN A 217 2.49 2.25 40.77
CA ASN A 217 2.87 0.85 40.99
C ASN A 217 1.74 -0.10 40.54
N TYR A 218 2.05 -1.40 40.57
CA TYR A 218 1.13 -2.44 40.09
C TYR A 218 -0.22 -2.46 40.84
N ASP A 219 -0.20 -2.27 42.15
CA ASP A 219 -1.44 -2.28 42.97
C ASP A 219 -2.34 -1.07 42.66
N GLN A 220 -1.75 0.09 42.39
CA GLN A 220 -2.48 1.30 41.98
C GLN A 220 -3.11 1.15 40.59
N TRP A 221 -2.42 0.45 39.69
CA TRP A 221 -2.96 0.08 38.37
C TRP A 221 -4.19 -0.81 38.49
N ALA A 222 -4.13 -1.82 39.36
CA ALA A 222 -5.24 -2.72 39.64
C ALA A 222 -6.42 -2.03 40.37
N ALA A 223 -6.28 -0.80 40.87
CA ALA A 223 -7.33 -0.11 41.62
C ALA A 223 -8.21 0.85 40.78
N LEU A 224 -7.88 1.09 39.50
CA LEU A 224 -8.65 1.99 38.62
C LEU A 224 -10.03 1.42 38.26
N ASP A 225 -11.09 2.21 38.46
CA ASP A 225 -12.45 1.86 38.02
C ASP A 225 -12.98 2.77 36.88
N ASP A 226 -12.37 3.93 36.59
CA ASP A 226 -13.00 4.98 35.76
C ASP A 226 -12.30 5.32 34.41
N HIS A 227 -11.19 4.68 34.05
CA HIS A 227 -10.39 5.04 32.86
C HIS A 227 -10.07 3.85 31.95
N TRP A 228 -11.12 3.30 31.34
CA TRP A 228 -11.02 2.19 30.40
C TRP A 228 -10.60 2.69 29.01
N GLU A 229 -9.40 2.32 28.58
CA GLU A 229 -8.91 2.58 27.21
C GLU A 229 -8.81 1.28 26.42
N ARG A 230 -8.83 1.39 25.08
CA ARG A 230 -8.62 0.22 24.23
C ARG A 230 -7.16 -0.25 24.32
N ILE A 231 -6.95 -1.43 24.89
CA ILE A 231 -5.64 -2.01 25.15
C ILE A 231 -5.30 -3.19 24.24
N ALA A 232 -6.30 -3.81 23.60
CA ALA A 232 -6.08 -4.82 22.59
C ALA A 232 -7.10 -4.77 21.45
N VAL A 233 -6.68 -5.22 20.28
CA VAL A 233 -7.51 -5.48 19.10
C VAL A 233 -7.20 -6.88 18.62
N ASN A 234 -8.10 -7.81 18.89
CA ASN A 234 -7.90 -9.24 18.66
C ASN A 234 -8.43 -9.66 17.28
N ARG A 235 -9.54 -9.04 16.83
CA ARG A 235 -10.16 -9.30 15.53
C ARG A 235 -10.58 -8.01 14.86
N VAL A 236 -10.33 -7.93 13.55
CA VAL A 236 -10.82 -6.85 12.68
C VAL A 236 -11.45 -7.44 11.44
N VAL A 237 -12.18 -6.63 10.68
CA VAL A 237 -12.56 -6.96 9.30
C VAL A 237 -12.31 -5.76 8.40
N PRO A 238 -12.05 -5.96 7.09
CA PRO A 238 -12.02 -4.86 6.14
C PRO A 238 -13.28 -4.02 6.22
N THR A 239 -13.14 -2.70 6.21
CA THR A 239 -14.30 -1.80 6.27
C THR A 239 -15.29 -2.05 5.12
N ILE A 240 -14.78 -2.44 3.94
CA ILE A 240 -15.61 -2.81 2.79
C ILE A 240 -16.47 -4.06 3.02
N ALA A 241 -16.14 -4.91 4.00
CA ALA A 241 -16.91 -6.11 4.33
C ALA A 241 -18.25 -5.76 5.03
N LEU A 242 -18.40 -4.52 5.51
CA LEU A 242 -19.67 -3.99 6.04
C LEU A 242 -20.70 -3.72 4.94
N LEU A 243 -20.27 -3.57 3.68
CA LEU A 243 -21.17 -3.28 2.57
C LEU A 243 -21.99 -4.51 2.21
N ASN A 244 -23.15 -4.34 1.58
CA ASN A 244 -23.89 -5.46 1.03
C ASN A 244 -23.11 -6.15 -0.10
N SER A 245 -23.49 -7.39 -0.45
CA SER A 245 -22.77 -8.21 -1.43
C SER A 245 -22.71 -7.58 -2.84
N ASP A 246 -23.75 -6.84 -3.26
CA ASP A 246 -23.75 -6.12 -4.54
C ASP A 246 -22.66 -5.03 -4.57
N LEU A 247 -22.61 -4.18 -3.54
CA LEU A 247 -21.59 -3.15 -3.43
C LEU A 247 -20.19 -3.73 -3.27
N GLN A 248 -20.02 -4.83 -2.51
CA GLN A 248 -18.73 -5.52 -2.43
C GLN A 248 -18.26 -6.04 -3.79
N ALA A 249 -19.16 -6.61 -4.59
CA ALA A 249 -18.86 -7.07 -5.94
C ALA A 249 -18.48 -5.90 -6.86
N ARG A 250 -19.25 -4.81 -6.81
CA ARG A 250 -19.00 -3.58 -7.59
C ARG A 250 -17.70 -2.89 -7.18
N VAL A 251 -17.34 -2.88 -5.90
CA VAL A 251 -16.02 -2.41 -5.43
C VAL A 251 -14.90 -3.35 -5.90
N SER A 252 -15.15 -4.64 -6.04
CA SER A 252 -14.12 -5.59 -6.50
C SER A 252 -13.79 -5.44 -8.00
N GLU A 253 -14.73 -4.96 -8.81
CA GLU A 253 -14.57 -4.82 -10.26
C GLU A 253 -13.46 -3.81 -10.66
N PRO A 254 -13.43 -2.54 -10.20
CA PRO A 254 -12.33 -1.62 -10.49
C PRO A 254 -10.97 -2.18 -10.08
N TYR A 255 -10.91 -2.94 -9.00
CA TYR A 255 -9.67 -3.59 -8.57
C TYR A 255 -9.24 -4.72 -9.50
N ALA A 256 -10.18 -5.50 -10.05
CA ALA A 256 -9.89 -6.50 -11.08
C ALA A 256 -9.36 -5.82 -12.37
N GLN A 257 -9.89 -4.64 -12.70
CA GLN A 257 -9.50 -3.81 -13.84
C GLN A 257 -8.35 -2.82 -13.54
N ARG A 258 -7.60 -3.04 -12.45
CA ARG A 258 -6.49 -2.15 -12.07
C ARG A 258 -5.30 -2.22 -13.04
N LEU A 259 -5.18 -3.32 -13.77
CA LEU A 259 -4.14 -3.56 -14.76
C LEU A 259 -4.60 -3.08 -16.14
N VAL A 260 -3.72 -2.38 -16.84
CA VAL A 260 -3.93 -1.93 -18.22
C VAL A 260 -2.70 -2.26 -19.03
N TYR A 261 -2.89 -2.78 -20.24
CA TYR A 261 -1.81 -2.99 -21.18
C TYR A 261 -1.77 -1.80 -22.14
N ALA A 262 -0.62 -1.11 -22.22
CA ALA A 262 -0.45 0.02 -23.12
C ALA A 262 0.93 -0.01 -23.81
N PRO A 263 1.02 0.31 -25.12
CA PRO A 263 -0.10 0.66 -26.01
C PRO A 263 -1.06 -0.54 -26.20
N PRO A 264 -2.35 -0.30 -26.51
CA PRO A 264 -3.32 -1.37 -26.74
C PRO A 264 -3.05 -2.00 -28.11
N ASN A 265 -1.94 -2.71 -28.23
CA ASN A 265 -1.67 -3.50 -29.42
C ASN A 265 -2.41 -4.84 -29.26
N GLY A 266 -3.08 -5.29 -30.32
CA GLY A 266 -3.68 -6.63 -30.32
C GLY A 266 -2.61 -7.68 -30.05
N VAL A 267 -2.96 -8.74 -29.32
CA VAL A 267 -2.15 -9.96 -29.32
C VAL A 267 -2.09 -10.41 -30.78
N GLY A 268 -0.92 -10.29 -31.41
CA GLY A 268 -0.74 -10.66 -32.80
C GLY A 268 -1.08 -12.12 -33.06
N THR A 269 -1.14 -12.52 -34.33
CA THR A 269 -1.43 -13.89 -34.72
C THR A 269 -0.45 -14.86 -34.04
N ILE A 270 -0.97 -15.89 -33.36
CA ILE A 270 -0.16 -16.92 -32.73
C ILE A 270 0.45 -17.77 -33.87
N ALA A 271 1.74 -17.57 -34.14
CA ALA A 271 2.51 -18.39 -35.08
C ALA A 271 3.75 -18.97 -34.39
N TRP A 272 4.27 -20.08 -34.93
CA TRP A 272 5.34 -20.87 -34.31
C TRP A 272 6.67 -20.12 -34.19
N ASP A 273 6.87 -19.08 -34.99
CA ASP A 273 8.03 -18.20 -34.99
C ASP A 273 7.91 -17.06 -33.95
N TYR A 274 6.83 -17.00 -33.18
CA TYR A 274 6.60 -16.00 -32.14
C TYR A 274 6.68 -16.60 -30.73
N ARG A 275 7.20 -15.82 -29.78
CA ARG A 275 7.06 -16.09 -28.35
C ARG A 275 6.49 -14.89 -27.63
N THR A 276 5.69 -15.16 -26.60
CA THR A 276 5.12 -14.13 -25.74
C THR A 276 5.58 -14.35 -24.31
N TYR A 277 6.08 -13.28 -23.70
CA TYR A 277 6.52 -13.24 -22.31
C TYR A 277 5.59 -12.32 -21.54
N ASP A 278 4.81 -12.86 -20.61
CA ASP A 278 3.89 -12.10 -19.78
C ASP A 278 4.34 -12.07 -18.31
N VAL A 279 4.58 -10.87 -17.81
CA VAL A 279 5.04 -10.62 -16.43
C VAL A 279 3.86 -10.30 -15.50
N ASN A 280 2.62 -10.47 -15.94
CA ASN A 280 1.41 -10.21 -15.15
C ASN A 280 1.42 -10.88 -13.76
N LYS A 281 2.02 -12.07 -13.63
CA LYS A 281 2.18 -12.77 -12.33
C LYS A 281 2.95 -11.96 -11.27
N HIS A 282 3.76 -10.98 -11.69
CA HIS A 282 4.49 -10.07 -10.82
C HIS A 282 3.93 -8.65 -10.83
N ALA A 283 2.85 -8.37 -11.56
CA ALA A 283 2.30 -7.02 -11.67
C ALA A 283 1.93 -6.44 -10.29
N SER A 284 1.57 -7.26 -9.30
CA SER A 284 1.31 -6.78 -7.93
C SER A 284 2.52 -6.19 -7.18
N ARG A 285 3.73 -6.25 -7.75
CA ARG A 285 4.97 -5.80 -7.13
C ARG A 285 5.44 -4.43 -7.64
N THR A 286 6.36 -3.82 -6.91
CA THR A 286 6.96 -2.53 -7.26
C THR A 286 8.31 -2.77 -7.94
N ILE A 287 8.51 -2.18 -9.12
CA ILE A 287 9.79 -2.25 -9.85
C ILE A 287 10.88 -1.52 -9.05
N SER A 288 12.06 -2.11 -8.90
CA SER A 288 13.24 -1.47 -8.31
C SER A 288 14.31 -1.18 -9.37
N SER A 289 14.50 -2.08 -10.34
CA SER A 289 15.33 -1.79 -11.51
C SER A 289 14.84 -2.53 -12.76
N ILE A 290 15.24 -2.01 -13.92
CA ILE A 290 15.07 -2.68 -15.21
C ILE A 290 16.46 -2.94 -15.78
N LYS A 291 16.72 -4.19 -16.12
CA LYS A 291 17.92 -4.58 -16.85
C LYS A 291 17.59 -4.68 -18.33
N ILE A 292 18.36 -3.98 -19.15
CA ILE A 292 18.19 -3.90 -20.60
C ILE A 292 19.50 -4.28 -21.26
N ARG A 293 19.45 -5.21 -22.22
CA ARG A 293 20.57 -5.43 -23.14
C ARG A 293 20.20 -4.94 -24.51
N SER A 294 21.01 -4.06 -25.07
CA SER A 294 20.72 -3.44 -26.36
C SER A 294 21.96 -3.27 -27.24
N SER A 295 21.73 -3.22 -28.55
CA SER A 295 22.66 -2.75 -29.58
C SER A 295 21.92 -1.74 -30.47
N ASN A 296 21.79 -1.98 -31.77
CA ASN A 296 20.83 -1.24 -32.60
C ASN A 296 19.38 -1.70 -32.35
N HIS A 297 19.19 -2.76 -31.56
CA HIS A 297 17.89 -3.33 -31.20
C HIS A 297 17.86 -3.65 -29.72
N ILE A 298 16.65 -3.77 -29.16
CA ILE A 298 16.46 -4.35 -27.83
C ILE A 298 16.60 -5.87 -27.93
N LYS A 299 17.45 -6.45 -27.08
CA LYS A 299 17.79 -7.89 -27.10
C LYS A 299 17.30 -8.63 -25.87
N VAL A 300 17.34 -7.99 -24.70
CA VAL A 300 16.86 -8.55 -23.44
C VAL A 300 16.22 -7.47 -22.59
N LEU A 301 15.12 -7.83 -21.94
CA LEU A 301 14.51 -7.07 -20.85
C LEU A 301 14.27 -7.99 -19.66
N SER A 302 14.61 -7.53 -18.45
CA SER A 302 14.14 -8.13 -17.21
C SER A 302 13.90 -7.05 -16.16
N ILE A 303 13.04 -7.37 -15.20
CA ILE A 303 12.66 -6.48 -14.11
C ILE A 303 13.13 -7.10 -12.80
N THR A 304 13.80 -6.31 -11.97
CA THR A 304 13.97 -6.64 -10.55
C THR A 304 12.96 -5.82 -9.75
N TYR A 305 12.30 -6.49 -8.81
CA TYR A 305 11.28 -5.90 -7.95
C TYR A 305 11.88 -5.52 -6.59
N SER A 306 11.17 -4.68 -5.84
CA SER A 306 11.60 -4.21 -4.52
C SER A 306 11.76 -5.32 -3.47
N ASP A 307 11.11 -6.47 -3.68
CA ASP A 307 11.26 -7.69 -2.88
C ASP A 307 12.47 -8.55 -3.30
N GLY A 308 13.33 -8.05 -4.20
CA GLY A 308 14.52 -8.73 -4.71
C GLY A 308 14.23 -9.78 -5.79
N ILE A 309 12.97 -10.12 -6.04
CA ILE A 309 12.63 -11.12 -7.05
C ILE A 309 12.81 -10.49 -8.44
N THR A 310 13.32 -11.28 -9.36
CA THR A 310 13.57 -10.86 -10.74
C THR A 310 12.66 -11.62 -11.70
N SER A 311 12.08 -10.93 -12.68
CA SER A 311 11.30 -11.55 -13.75
C SER A 311 12.18 -12.45 -14.61
N SER A 312 11.57 -13.39 -15.33
CA SER A 312 12.28 -14.06 -16.42
C SER A 312 12.78 -13.03 -17.43
N SER A 313 13.98 -13.26 -17.98
CA SER A 313 14.50 -12.48 -19.11
C SER A 313 13.64 -12.70 -20.34
N HIS A 314 13.20 -11.60 -20.94
CA HIS A 314 12.49 -11.60 -22.22
C HIS A 314 13.50 -11.58 -23.35
N GLY A 315 13.31 -12.42 -24.38
CA GLY A 315 14.27 -12.59 -25.47
C GLY A 315 15.47 -13.46 -25.08
N GLY A 316 16.65 -13.16 -25.63
CA GLY A 316 17.87 -13.96 -25.43
C GLY A 316 18.55 -14.47 -26.71
N GLY A 317 18.00 -14.15 -27.90
CA GLY A 317 18.69 -14.35 -29.17
C GLY A 317 19.84 -13.37 -29.34
N GLY A 318 21.08 -13.87 -29.22
CA GLY A 318 22.31 -13.10 -29.51
C GLY A 318 23.17 -12.84 -28.28
N HIS A 319 24.50 -12.87 -28.48
CA HIS A 319 25.51 -12.63 -27.44
C HIS A 319 26.10 -11.21 -27.51
N VAL A 320 25.60 -10.38 -28.42
CA VAL A 320 26.16 -9.06 -28.72
C VAL A 320 25.21 -7.97 -28.19
N GLY A 321 25.79 -6.95 -27.56
CA GLY A 321 25.09 -5.79 -27.02
C GLY A 321 25.64 -5.39 -25.66
N THR A 322 25.40 -4.15 -25.27
CA THR A 322 25.77 -3.62 -23.96
C THR A 322 24.61 -3.85 -23.00
N GLU A 323 24.93 -4.31 -21.79
CA GLU A 323 23.97 -4.42 -20.69
C GLU A 323 23.92 -3.10 -19.91
N TYR A 324 22.72 -2.67 -19.60
CA TYR A 324 22.41 -1.49 -18.83
C TYR A 324 21.45 -1.85 -17.71
N GLU A 325 21.51 -1.11 -16.63
CA GLU A 325 20.56 -1.20 -15.54
C GLU A 325 20.04 0.19 -15.19
N PHE A 326 18.71 0.30 -15.10
CA PHE A 326 18.03 1.52 -14.71
C PHE A 326 17.40 1.33 -13.34
N HIS A 327 18.08 1.80 -12.30
CA HIS A 327 17.58 1.76 -10.92
C HIS A 327 16.57 2.88 -10.68
N LEU A 328 15.51 2.57 -9.94
CA LEU A 328 14.52 3.51 -9.41
C LEU A 328 14.83 3.83 -7.94
N ALA A 329 14.65 5.08 -7.56
CA ALA A 329 14.68 5.49 -6.17
C ALA A 329 13.45 4.97 -5.41
N VAL A 330 13.54 4.97 -4.08
CA VAL A 330 12.43 4.65 -3.18
C VAL A 330 11.26 5.59 -3.46
N GLY A 331 10.08 5.03 -3.74
CA GLY A 331 8.87 5.79 -4.14
C GLY A 331 8.86 6.31 -5.59
N GLU A 332 9.90 6.05 -6.39
CA GLU A 332 9.95 6.41 -7.80
C GLU A 332 9.32 5.31 -8.66
N HIS A 333 8.40 5.71 -9.54
CA HIS A 333 7.73 4.81 -10.48
C HIS A 333 7.94 5.27 -11.91
N ILE A 334 8.03 4.33 -12.85
CA ILE A 334 8.01 4.63 -14.30
C ILE A 334 6.58 4.97 -14.70
N SER A 335 6.39 6.16 -15.25
CA SER A 335 5.10 6.72 -15.67
C SER A 335 4.89 6.72 -17.19
N GLU A 336 5.98 6.68 -17.97
CA GLU A 336 5.92 6.62 -19.43
C GLU A 336 7.05 5.75 -19.97
N MET A 337 6.80 5.13 -21.12
CA MET A 337 7.78 4.40 -21.92
C MET A 337 7.70 4.88 -23.36
N LEU A 338 8.82 5.35 -23.90
CA LEU A 338 8.99 5.65 -25.32
C LEU A 338 9.47 4.38 -26.01
N ILE A 339 8.79 3.99 -27.08
CA ILE A 339 9.01 2.75 -27.81
C ILE A 339 9.26 3.10 -29.27
N TRP A 340 10.42 2.74 -29.80
CA TRP A 340 10.74 2.94 -31.22
C TRP A 340 10.64 1.61 -31.98
N VAL A 341 9.76 1.56 -32.97
CA VAL A 341 9.51 0.37 -33.80
C VAL A 341 9.72 0.70 -35.27
N GLN A 342 10.46 -0.14 -35.98
CA GLN A 342 10.61 -0.06 -37.43
C GLN A 342 10.30 -1.41 -38.07
N GLY A 343 9.29 -1.43 -38.94
CA GLY A 343 8.76 -2.67 -39.49
C GLY A 343 8.31 -3.60 -38.36
N ASP A 344 8.90 -4.79 -38.30
CA ASP A 344 8.59 -5.83 -37.33
C ASP A 344 9.50 -5.81 -36.08
N TRP A 345 10.33 -4.80 -35.87
CA TRP A 345 11.38 -4.87 -34.84
C TRP A 345 11.37 -3.70 -33.86
N LEU A 346 11.50 -4.05 -32.59
CA LEU A 346 11.70 -3.10 -31.49
C LEU A 346 13.16 -2.63 -31.51
N LEU A 347 13.35 -1.39 -31.95
CA LEU A 347 14.68 -0.81 -32.08
C LEU A 347 15.17 -0.19 -30.79
N GLY A 348 14.30 0.53 -30.07
CA GLY A 348 14.72 1.29 -28.91
C GLY A 348 13.65 1.51 -27.85
N LEU A 349 14.12 1.86 -26.65
CA LEU A 349 13.31 2.11 -25.45
C LEU A 349 13.91 3.22 -24.60
N GLN A 350 13.03 4.00 -23.97
CA GLN A 350 13.38 4.95 -22.92
C GLN A 350 12.26 5.03 -21.87
N PHE A 351 12.62 5.12 -20.60
CA PHE A 351 11.69 5.20 -19.47
C PHE A 351 11.69 6.60 -18.86
N ILE A 352 10.52 7.07 -18.42
CA ILE A 352 10.36 8.34 -17.70
C ILE A 352 9.64 8.09 -16.40
N THR A 353 10.18 8.65 -15.33
CA THR A 353 9.69 8.42 -13.99
C THR A 353 8.79 9.56 -13.51
N THR A 354 8.01 9.24 -12.48
CA THR A 354 7.20 10.19 -11.69
C THR A 354 8.03 11.33 -11.08
N MET A 355 9.35 11.16 -10.94
CA MET A 355 10.28 12.19 -10.47
C MET A 355 10.89 13.03 -11.62
N GLY A 356 10.42 12.88 -12.86
CA GLY A 356 10.91 13.63 -14.01
C GLY A 356 12.26 13.15 -14.56
N ARG A 357 12.81 12.06 -14.01
CA ARG A 357 14.04 11.45 -14.51
C ARG A 357 13.75 10.64 -15.76
N CYS A 358 14.64 10.75 -16.74
CA CYS A 358 14.63 9.90 -17.92
C CYS A 358 15.78 8.90 -17.85
N SER A 359 15.53 7.66 -18.23
CA SER A 359 16.61 6.69 -18.45
C SER A 359 17.47 7.11 -19.63
N ALA A 360 18.61 6.43 -19.78
CA ALA A 360 19.30 6.43 -21.06
C ALA A 360 18.37 5.93 -22.17
N GLN A 361 18.71 6.34 -23.37
CA GLN A 361 18.09 5.94 -24.61
C GLN A 361 18.73 4.61 -25.04
N TYR A 362 17.99 3.50 -24.92
CA TYR A 362 18.50 2.15 -25.19
C TYR A 362 18.13 1.73 -26.60
N GLY A 363 19.06 1.10 -27.32
CA GLY A 363 18.81 0.66 -28.69
C GLY A 363 19.08 1.73 -29.74
N CYS A 364 18.53 1.53 -30.94
CA CYS A 364 18.45 2.59 -31.94
C CYS A 364 17.09 3.28 -31.87
N HIS A 365 17.05 4.57 -32.21
CA HIS A 365 15.86 5.40 -32.09
C HIS A 365 15.31 5.81 -33.45
N GLU A 366 15.41 4.89 -34.40
CA GLU A 366 14.82 4.97 -35.73
C GLU A 366 13.38 4.43 -35.71
N GLY A 367 12.57 4.87 -36.67
CA GLY A 367 11.21 4.37 -36.87
C GLY A 367 10.12 5.17 -36.14
N THR A 368 8.97 4.54 -35.97
CA THR A 368 7.78 5.19 -35.41
C THR A 368 7.86 5.18 -33.89
N LEU A 369 7.85 6.36 -33.27
CA LEU A 369 7.74 6.48 -31.82
C LEU A 369 6.30 6.19 -31.38
N THR A 370 6.16 5.29 -30.41
CA THR A 370 4.94 5.10 -29.62
C THR A 370 5.20 5.46 -28.17
N ILE A 371 4.33 6.29 -27.59
CA ILE A 371 4.36 6.61 -26.16
C ILE A 371 3.37 5.71 -25.45
N ALA A 372 3.88 4.84 -24.59
CA ALA A 372 3.10 3.98 -23.73
C ALA A 372 2.97 4.60 -22.35
N ARG A 373 1.74 4.82 -21.89
CA ARG A 373 1.42 5.29 -20.54
C ARG A 373 0.00 4.92 -20.17
N CYS A 374 -0.30 4.92 -18.88
CA CYS A 374 -1.65 4.78 -18.35
C CYS A 374 -1.94 5.94 -17.40
N LYS A 375 -3.11 6.57 -17.54
CA LYS A 375 -3.51 7.68 -16.66
C LYS A 375 -3.57 7.20 -15.21
N GLY A 376 -2.79 7.85 -14.35
CA GLY A 376 -2.56 7.52 -12.95
C GLY A 376 -1.89 6.17 -12.73
N GLY A 377 -1.30 5.58 -13.77
CA GLY A 377 -0.69 4.26 -13.73
C GLY A 377 0.83 4.29 -13.65
N GLY A 378 1.40 3.51 -12.74
CA GLY A 378 2.82 3.16 -12.76
C GLY A 378 3.06 1.88 -13.56
N LEU A 379 4.18 1.79 -14.27
CA LEU A 379 4.62 0.54 -14.91
C LEU A 379 4.88 -0.52 -13.84
N ALA A 380 4.33 -1.71 -14.04
CA ALA A 380 4.43 -2.86 -13.14
C ALA A 380 5.07 -4.09 -13.79
N GLY A 381 5.11 -4.12 -15.13
CA GLY A 381 5.61 -5.26 -15.88
C GLY A 381 5.65 -5.00 -17.38
N PHE A 382 6.07 -6.01 -18.12
CA PHE A 382 6.02 -6.01 -19.58
C PHE A 382 5.22 -7.21 -20.09
N LEU A 383 4.52 -7.00 -21.19
CA LEU A 383 4.13 -8.05 -22.12
C LEU A 383 5.01 -7.90 -23.35
N SER A 384 5.90 -8.85 -23.59
CA SER A 384 6.86 -8.78 -24.70
C SER A 384 6.58 -9.86 -25.73
N HIS A 385 6.71 -9.47 -27.00
CA HIS A 385 6.59 -10.36 -28.13
C HIS A 385 7.92 -10.41 -28.86
N THR A 386 8.43 -11.62 -29.07
CA THR A 386 9.64 -11.87 -29.85
C THR A 386 9.30 -12.69 -31.08
N LYS A 387 10.11 -12.55 -32.12
CA LYS A 387 9.99 -13.25 -33.39
C LYS A 387 11.36 -13.78 -33.82
N LEU A 388 11.39 -14.94 -34.48
CA LEU A 388 12.64 -15.50 -35.02
C LEU A 388 13.12 -14.67 -36.23
N HIS A 389 14.21 -13.94 -36.06
CA HIS A 389 14.88 -13.22 -37.14
C HIS A 389 15.78 -14.16 -37.97
N PRO A 390 15.76 -14.08 -39.31
CA PRO A 390 16.57 -14.93 -40.19
C PRO A 390 18.07 -14.95 -39.86
N GLN A 391 18.64 -13.80 -39.47
CA GLN A 391 20.07 -13.63 -39.21
C GLN A 391 20.43 -13.55 -37.72
N TRP A 392 19.50 -13.11 -36.87
CA TRP A 392 19.81 -12.67 -35.51
C TRP A 392 19.08 -13.47 -34.44
N LYS A 393 18.46 -14.59 -34.84
CA LYS A 393 17.65 -15.47 -33.99
C LYS A 393 16.50 -14.68 -33.35
N GLU A 394 16.07 -15.06 -32.16
CA GLU A 394 14.94 -14.44 -31.47
C GLU A 394 15.21 -12.95 -31.15
N MET A 395 14.41 -12.06 -31.75
CA MET A 395 14.47 -10.61 -31.50
C MET A 395 13.12 -10.08 -31.05
N PHE A 396 13.12 -8.94 -30.36
CA PHE A 396 11.87 -8.27 -29.97
C PHE A 396 11.14 -7.73 -31.20
N HIS A 397 9.90 -8.16 -31.32
CA HIS A 397 8.96 -7.64 -32.28
C HIS A 397 8.19 -6.45 -31.71
N ASN A 398 7.71 -6.59 -30.47
CA ASN A 398 6.89 -5.58 -29.82
C ASN A 398 6.97 -5.69 -28.29
N VAL A 399 6.62 -4.62 -27.59
CA VAL A 399 6.50 -4.61 -26.13
C VAL A 399 5.34 -3.72 -25.70
N GLN A 400 4.59 -4.18 -24.71
CA GLN A 400 3.58 -3.40 -24.01
C GLN A 400 3.98 -3.27 -22.54
N GLY A 401 3.73 -2.10 -21.97
CA GLY A 401 3.77 -1.94 -20.52
C GLY A 401 2.51 -2.52 -19.89
N ILE A 402 2.68 -3.22 -18.76
CA ILE A 402 1.60 -3.58 -17.85
C ILE A 402 1.55 -2.48 -16.80
N TRP A 403 0.49 -1.70 -16.78
CA TRP A 403 0.33 -0.51 -15.96
C TRP A 403 -0.65 -0.74 -14.82
N ARG A 404 -0.33 -0.18 -13.65
CA ARG A 404 -1.13 -0.28 -12.43
C ARG A 404 -1.59 1.06 -11.92
N ARG A 405 -2.92 1.23 -11.80
CA ARG A 405 -3.57 2.46 -11.32
C ARG A 405 -3.47 2.65 -9.79
N ASP A 406 -2.95 1.66 -9.09
CA ASP A 406 -2.94 1.58 -7.63
C ASP A 406 -1.58 1.83 -6.98
N LEU A 407 -0.55 2.04 -7.80
CA LEU A 407 0.81 2.32 -7.31
C LEU A 407 0.98 3.77 -6.85
N VAL A 408 0.37 4.72 -7.57
CA VAL A 408 0.61 6.16 -7.34
C VAL A 408 -0.73 6.87 -7.18
N PRO A 409 -0.96 7.62 -6.08
CA PRO A 409 -2.19 8.40 -5.90
C PRO A 409 -2.38 9.43 -7.02
N ARG A 410 -1.28 10.03 -7.48
CA ARG A 410 -1.27 10.99 -8.59
C ARG A 410 0.09 10.99 -9.25
N ILE A 411 0.12 10.88 -10.58
CA ILE A 411 1.35 11.10 -11.34
C ILE A 411 1.58 12.62 -11.43
N PRO A 412 2.71 13.14 -10.92
CA PRO A 412 3.04 14.55 -11.10
C PRO A 412 3.07 14.89 -12.59
N LYS A 413 2.53 16.07 -12.95
CA LYS A 413 2.68 16.61 -14.32
C LYS A 413 2.12 15.70 -15.44
N GLU A 414 1.12 14.90 -15.09
CA GLU A 414 0.45 13.99 -16.03
C GLU A 414 -0.28 14.72 -17.16
N GLY A 415 -0.79 15.93 -16.89
CA GLY A 415 -1.44 16.78 -17.88
C GLY A 415 -0.49 17.64 -18.71
N ASP A 416 0.82 17.55 -18.47
CA ASP A 416 1.79 18.34 -19.23
C ASP A 416 1.76 17.91 -20.69
N ALA A 417 1.75 18.91 -21.57
CA ALA A 417 1.94 18.71 -23.00
C ALA A 417 3.43 18.53 -23.29
N TYR A 418 3.74 17.57 -24.15
CA TYR A 418 5.11 17.32 -24.62
C TYR A 418 5.12 17.49 -26.12
N SER A 419 6.28 17.86 -26.65
CA SER A 419 6.49 17.98 -28.09
C SER A 419 6.14 16.66 -28.78
N GLU A 420 5.41 16.76 -29.89
CA GLU A 420 5.24 15.63 -30.78
C GLU A 420 6.60 15.27 -31.37
N PHE A 421 6.97 14.00 -31.23
CA PHE A 421 8.26 13.53 -31.69
C PHE A 421 8.19 13.21 -33.18
N PHE A 422 8.86 14.03 -33.99
CA PHE A 422 9.12 13.74 -35.40
C PHE A 422 10.53 13.13 -35.48
N GLY A 423 10.61 11.80 -35.46
CA GLY A 423 11.88 11.10 -35.52
C GLY A 423 12.66 11.42 -36.80
N ASP A 424 13.98 11.40 -36.68
CA ASP A 424 14.85 11.38 -37.86
C ASP A 424 14.63 10.04 -38.59
N ARG A 425 14.20 10.10 -39.84
CA ARG A 425 14.15 8.90 -40.72
C ARG A 425 15.55 8.49 -41.15
N GLY A 426 16.55 9.38 -41.04
CA GLY A 426 17.95 9.11 -41.25
C GLY A 426 18.66 8.80 -39.93
N ASN A 427 19.69 7.98 -39.97
CA ASN A 427 20.39 7.51 -38.76
C ASN A 427 21.37 8.56 -38.20
N LYS A 428 21.09 9.87 -38.35
CA LYS A 428 22.09 10.94 -38.18
C LYS A 428 21.77 11.95 -37.07
N GLY A 429 20.51 12.06 -36.66
CA GLY A 429 20.08 12.94 -35.58
C GLY A 429 20.16 12.31 -34.19
N LYS A 430 20.44 13.15 -33.18
CA LYS A 430 20.19 12.81 -31.77
C LYS A 430 18.77 13.21 -31.42
N ASN A 431 18.03 12.28 -30.84
CA ASN A 431 16.66 12.54 -30.45
C ASN A 431 16.59 13.46 -29.25
N PHE A 432 15.91 14.59 -29.42
CA PHE A 432 15.56 15.49 -28.33
C PHE A 432 14.39 14.92 -27.53
N ASN A 433 14.51 14.93 -26.20
CA ASN A 433 13.43 14.56 -25.27
C ASN A 433 13.22 15.71 -24.28
N ASP A 434 12.23 16.54 -24.56
CA ASP A 434 11.85 17.71 -23.78
C ASP A 434 11.29 17.37 -22.38
N ARG A 435 10.89 16.11 -22.13
CA ARG A 435 10.38 15.67 -20.82
C ARG A 435 11.38 15.94 -19.69
N VAL A 436 12.67 15.83 -19.97
CA VAL A 436 13.75 16.12 -19.01
C VAL A 436 13.70 17.58 -18.56
N LEU A 437 13.30 18.50 -19.44
CA LEU A 437 13.25 19.94 -19.17
C LEU A 437 11.91 20.34 -18.57
N VAL A 438 10.81 19.90 -19.19
CA VAL A 438 9.44 20.26 -18.79
C VAL A 438 9.08 19.69 -17.42
N ARG A 439 9.42 18.42 -17.13
CA ARG A 439 9.06 17.81 -15.84
C ARG A 439 9.86 18.36 -14.66
N ASN A 440 11.07 18.86 -14.90
CA ASN A 440 11.93 19.35 -13.82
C ASN A 440 11.83 20.85 -13.55
N SER A 441 11.03 21.59 -14.33
CA SER A 441 10.87 23.03 -14.13
C SER A 441 9.46 23.41 -13.68
N SER A 442 9.35 24.18 -12.59
CA SER A 442 8.10 24.85 -12.20
C SER A 442 7.90 26.20 -12.88
N ALA A 443 8.91 26.68 -13.63
CA ALA A 443 8.98 28.03 -14.16
C ALA A 443 9.19 28.10 -15.69
N ILE A 444 9.51 26.99 -16.35
CA ILE A 444 9.67 26.93 -17.81
C ILE A 444 8.31 26.61 -18.43
N HIS A 445 7.74 27.61 -19.10
CA HIS A 445 6.48 27.52 -19.83
C HIS A 445 6.74 27.60 -21.34
N ILE A 446 7.20 26.49 -21.93
CA ILE A 446 7.29 26.38 -23.39
C ILE A 446 5.96 25.76 -23.86
N SER A 447 5.11 26.56 -24.52
CA SER A 447 3.80 26.10 -25.00
C SER A 447 3.89 25.25 -26.27
N SER A 448 4.88 25.52 -27.13
CA SER A 448 5.24 24.69 -28.28
C SER A 448 6.55 25.18 -28.89
N ILE A 449 7.32 24.25 -29.48
CA ILE A 449 8.40 24.55 -30.41
C ILE A 449 8.13 23.69 -31.64
N ALA A 450 7.86 24.33 -32.79
CA ALA A 450 7.65 23.63 -34.05
C ALA A 450 8.84 23.90 -34.97
N VAL A 451 9.54 22.84 -35.37
CA VAL A 451 10.70 22.93 -36.26
C VAL A 451 10.45 22.03 -37.46
N TRP A 452 10.61 22.60 -38.65
CA TRP A 452 10.37 21.92 -39.91
C TRP A 452 11.62 22.03 -40.78
N SER A 453 12.03 20.93 -41.40
CA SER A 453 13.03 20.93 -42.46
C SER A 453 12.69 19.89 -43.51
N THR A 454 13.00 20.21 -44.77
CA THR A 454 12.81 19.33 -45.91
C THR A 454 13.95 18.34 -46.09
N GLU A 455 15.13 18.60 -45.50
CA GLU A 455 16.32 17.77 -45.67
C GLU A 455 17.08 17.53 -44.36
N TRP A 456 17.55 18.58 -43.66
CA TRP A 456 18.29 18.43 -42.40
C TRP A 456 18.02 19.60 -41.44
N ILE A 457 17.99 19.32 -40.13
CA ILE A 457 18.10 20.34 -39.08
C ILE A 457 19.40 20.04 -38.34
N ASP A 458 20.44 20.84 -38.57
CA ASP A 458 21.75 20.58 -37.97
C ASP A 458 21.76 20.87 -36.46
N SER A 459 20.98 21.85 -36.00
CA SER A 459 20.66 22.04 -34.57
C SER A 459 19.50 23.01 -34.38
N VAL A 460 18.84 22.88 -33.23
CA VAL A 460 17.90 23.87 -32.67
C VAL A 460 18.51 24.27 -31.34
N GLN A 461 18.88 25.55 -31.19
CA GLN A 461 19.61 26.04 -30.02
C GLN A 461 18.75 26.98 -29.18
#